data_AF-A0A2V6L4G6-F1
#
_entry.id   AF-A0A2V6L4G6-F1
#
_cell.length_a   1.000
_cell.length_b   1.000
_cell.length_c   1.000
_cell.angle_alpha   90.00
_cell.angle_beta   90.00
_cell.angle_gamma   90.00
#
_symmetry.space_group_name_H-M   'P 1'
#
loop_
_entity.id
_entity.type
_entity.pdbx_description
1 polymer ?
#
loop_
_entity_poly.entity_id
_entity_poly.type
_entity_poly.pdbx_seq_one_letter_code
_entity_poly.pdbx_strand_id
1 'polypeptide(L)'
;MAKHAPVQRAPPQTAVIVAICAVLVGITWFVFGQTLHHQFVTYDDPQYVYANPDVSAGISLPRISWAFAHTIAGNWHPLTTISHMLDCQLYGLDPAGHHFTNVLFHTIAVVLLFLVLQQMTGSLWRSAFCCGLICNSSIARGIGCLGL
;
A
#
# COMPACT_ATOMS: atom_id res chain seq x y z
N MET A 1 18.09 35.76 42.94
CA MET A 1 17.75 34.38 42.56
C MET A 1 17.06 34.38 41.20
N ALA A 2 17.80 34.22 40.11
CA ALA A 2 17.22 34.09 38.78
C ALA A 2 16.74 32.64 38.59
N LYS A 3 15.43 32.44 38.44
CA LYS A 3 14.87 31.13 38.08
C LYS A 3 15.35 30.79 36.67
N HIS A 4 16.23 29.79 36.53
CA HIS A 4 16.56 29.25 35.22
C HIS A 4 15.28 28.65 34.62
N ALA A 5 14.78 29.27 33.56
CA ALA A 5 13.71 28.69 32.76
C ALA A 5 14.22 27.39 32.13
N PRO A 6 13.42 26.31 32.12
CA PRO A 6 13.82 25.05 31.52
C PRO A 6 14.08 25.28 30.03
N VAL A 7 15.27 24.91 29.56
CA VAL A 7 15.61 24.88 28.15
C VAL A 7 14.73 23.83 27.48
N GLN A 8 13.72 24.26 26.73
CA GLN A 8 12.92 23.37 25.90
C GLN A 8 13.81 22.78 24.80
N ARG A 9 14.15 21.49 24.91
CA ARG A 9 14.86 20.78 23.86
C ARG A 9 13.85 20.41 22.77
N ALA A 10 14.14 20.81 21.54
CA ALA A 10 13.40 20.29 20.40
C ALA A 10 13.48 18.75 20.38
N PRO A 11 12.40 18.05 20.01
CA PRO A 11 12.43 16.59 19.93
C PRO A 11 13.53 16.14 18.95
N PRO A 12 14.19 14.99 19.22
CA PRO A 12 15.20 14.45 18.31
C PRO A 12 14.56 14.19 16.94
N GLN A 13 15.28 14.47 15.85
CA GLN A 13 14.77 14.32 14.48
C GLN A 13 14.18 12.91 14.23
N THR A 14 14.76 11.87 14.81
CA THR A 14 14.25 10.50 14.74
C THR A 14 12.83 10.38 15.30
N ALA A 15 12.52 11.04 16.42
CA ALA A 15 11.17 11.00 16.99
C ALA A 15 10.15 11.70 16.08
N VAL A 16 10.56 12.78 15.41
CA VAL A 16 9.72 13.47 14.43
C VAL A 16 9.46 12.59 13.21
N ILE A 17 10.49 11.92 12.67
CA ILE A 17 10.36 11.00 11.54
C ILE A 17 9.42 9.84 11.89
N VAL A 18 9.59 9.22 13.06
CA VAL A 18 8.73 8.13 13.53
C VAL A 18 7.28 8.60 13.69
N ALA A 19 7.06 9.79 14.25
CA ALA A 19 5.72 10.36 14.37
C ALA A 19 5.08 10.60 12.99
N ILE A 20 5.82 11.13 12.02
CA ILE A 20 5.32 11.31 10.65
C ILE A 20 4.97 9.97 10.01
N CYS A 21 5.84 8.96 10.12
CA CYS A 21 5.54 7.62 9.62
C CYS A 21 4.27 7.04 10.28
N ALA A 22 4.12 7.19 11.59
CA ALA A 22 2.93 6.73 12.31
C ALA A 22 1.65 7.44 11.82
N VAL A 23 1.71 8.75 11.57
CA VAL A 23 0.60 9.52 11.00
C VAL A 23 0.28 9.06 9.58
N LEU A 24 1.29 8.84 8.73
CA LEU A 24 1.08 8.33 7.36
C LEU A 24 0.42 6.95 7.36
N VAL A 25 0.87 6.05 8.24
CA VAL A 25 0.23 4.74 8.44
C VAL A 25 -1.22 4.95 8.89
N GLY A 26 -1.46 5.76 9.91
CA GLY A 26 -2.81 6.03 10.42
C GLY A 26 -3.77 6.57 9.36
N ILE A 27 -3.34 7.54 8.56
CA ILE A 27 -4.15 8.10 7.46
C ILE A 27 -4.39 7.03 6.37
N THR A 28 -3.37 6.26 6.01
CA THR A 28 -3.50 5.19 5.01
C THR A 28 -4.57 4.18 5.40
N TRP A 29 -4.52 3.71 6.65
CA TRP A 29 -5.50 2.76 7.18
C TRP A 29 -6.88 3.39 7.41
N PHE A 30 -6.94 4.68 7.76
CA PHE A 30 -8.22 5.37 7.90
C PHE A 30 -8.97 5.48 6.56
N VAL A 31 -8.25 5.79 5.47
CA VAL A 31 -8.86 5.92 4.14
C VAL A 31 -9.12 4.55 3.51
N PHE A 32 -8.11 3.67 3.49
CA PHE A 32 -8.19 2.42 2.74
C PHE A 32 -8.63 1.23 3.58
N GLY A 33 -8.67 1.32 4.92
CA GLY A 33 -9.09 0.19 5.77
C GLY A 33 -10.53 -0.27 5.51
N GLN A 34 -11.40 0.62 5.02
CA GLN A 34 -12.77 0.24 4.63
C GLN A 34 -12.81 -0.77 3.47
N THR A 35 -11.76 -0.87 2.65
CA THR A 35 -11.72 -1.82 1.52
C THR A 35 -11.71 -3.28 1.99
N LEU A 36 -11.34 -3.55 3.24
CA LEU A 36 -11.44 -4.88 3.84
C LEU A 36 -12.88 -5.43 3.88
N HIS A 37 -13.87 -4.55 3.80
CA HIS A 37 -15.29 -4.92 3.77
C HIS A 37 -15.87 -4.95 2.35
N HIS A 38 -15.08 -4.58 1.35
CA HIS A 38 -15.50 -4.59 -0.05
C HIS A 38 -15.34 -5.98 -0.66
N GLN A 39 -16.14 -6.24 -1.69
CA GLN A 39 -16.04 -7.46 -2.50
C GLN A 39 -15.10 -7.22 -3.68
N PHE A 40 -14.69 -8.30 -4.34
CA PHE A 40 -13.99 -8.20 -5.62
C PHE A 40 -14.78 -7.38 -6.64
N VAL A 41 -14.08 -6.57 -7.42
CA VAL A 41 -14.61 -5.73 -8.49
C VAL A 41 -14.62 -6.54 -9.78
N THR A 42 -15.74 -6.56 -10.50
CA THR A 42 -15.92 -7.36 -11.73
C THR A 42 -15.21 -6.78 -12.97
N TYR A 43 -14.12 -6.04 -12.78
CA TYR A 43 -13.35 -5.45 -13.87
C TYR A 43 -12.11 -6.30 -14.17
N ASP A 44 -11.15 -6.31 -13.26
CA ASP A 44 -9.85 -6.96 -13.40
C ASP A 44 -9.66 -8.16 -12.46
N ASP A 45 -10.28 -8.14 -11.27
CA ASP A 45 -10.19 -9.25 -10.31
C ASP A 45 -10.55 -10.64 -10.86
N PRO A 46 -11.55 -10.81 -11.77
CA PRO A 46 -11.79 -12.12 -12.36
C PRO A 46 -10.52 -12.67 -13.03
N GLN A 47 -9.85 -11.88 -13.85
CA GLN A 47 -8.71 -12.36 -14.65
C GLN A 47 -7.43 -12.51 -13.81
N TYR A 48 -7.24 -11.64 -12.81
CA TYR A 48 -6.04 -11.62 -12.00
C TYR A 48 -6.08 -12.52 -10.77
N VAL A 49 -7.27 -12.90 -10.28
CA VAL A 49 -7.41 -13.62 -9.01
C VAL A 49 -8.14 -14.96 -9.19
N TYR A 50 -9.45 -14.94 -9.42
CA TYR A 50 -10.29 -16.13 -9.21
C TYR A 50 -10.71 -16.89 -10.48
N ALA A 51 -10.67 -16.27 -11.66
CA ALA A 51 -10.90 -16.94 -12.93
C ALA A 51 -9.61 -17.47 -13.58
N ASN A 52 -8.46 -17.34 -12.90
CA ASN A 52 -7.18 -17.89 -13.32
C ASN A 52 -6.81 -19.11 -12.45
N PRO A 53 -6.86 -20.34 -12.99
CA PRO A 53 -6.53 -21.55 -12.24
C PRO A 53 -5.07 -21.59 -11.75
N ASP A 54 -4.13 -21.02 -12.50
CA ASP A 54 -2.72 -20.98 -12.11
C ASP A 54 -2.48 -20.02 -10.94
N VAL A 55 -3.30 -18.97 -10.81
CA VAL A 55 -3.20 -18.03 -9.67
C VAL A 55 -3.96 -18.55 -8.45
N SER A 56 -5.21 -18.97 -8.62
CA SER A 56 -6.06 -19.44 -7.51
C SER A 56 -5.56 -20.74 -6.85
N ALA A 57 -4.74 -21.53 -7.54
CA ALA A 57 -4.13 -22.75 -6.98
C ALA A 57 -2.93 -22.49 -6.04
N GLY A 58 -2.55 -21.24 -5.82
CA GLY A 58 -1.49 -20.83 -4.87
C GLY A 58 -0.07 -20.96 -5.42
N ILE A 59 0.95 -20.79 -4.56
CA ILE A 59 2.35 -20.84 -4.99
C ILE A 59 2.84 -22.27 -5.19
N SER A 60 3.56 -22.48 -6.30
CA SER A 60 4.43 -23.64 -6.51
C SER A 60 5.57 -23.25 -7.45
N LEU A 61 6.68 -24.01 -7.44
CA LEU A 61 7.80 -23.74 -8.36
C LEU A 61 7.39 -23.69 -9.84
N PRO A 62 6.54 -24.60 -10.35
CA PRO A 62 6.02 -24.49 -11.71
C PRO A 62 5.21 -23.20 -11.94
N ARG A 63 4.38 -22.79 -10.99
CA ARG A 63 3.54 -21.58 -11.13
C ARG A 63 4.32 -20.28 -11.02
N ILE A 64 5.39 -20.26 -10.23
CA ILE A 64 6.36 -19.15 -10.24
C ILE A 64 6.98 -19.05 -11.63
N SER A 65 7.48 -20.16 -12.20
CA SER A 65 8.07 -20.14 -13.54
C SER A 65 7.05 -19.70 -14.61
N TRP A 66 5.80 -20.13 -14.46
CA TRP A 66 4.68 -19.73 -15.32
C TRP A 66 4.42 -18.23 -15.25
N ALA A 67 4.45 -17.63 -14.05
CA ALA A 67 4.22 -16.19 -13.85
C ALA A 67 5.25 -15.33 -14.57
N PHE A 68 6.50 -15.79 -14.71
CA PHE A 68 7.53 -15.10 -15.48
C PHE A 68 7.39 -15.27 -17.00
N ALA A 69 6.68 -16.30 -17.46
CA ALA A 69 6.55 -16.62 -18.87
C ALA A 69 5.24 -16.15 -19.53
N HIS A 70 4.21 -15.79 -18.74
CA HIS A 70 2.86 -15.51 -19.25
C HIS A 70 2.39 -14.09 -18.94
N THR A 71 1.47 -13.61 -19.77
CA THR A 71 0.73 -12.37 -19.53
C THR A 71 -0.68 -12.68 -19.02
N ILE A 72 -1.19 -11.83 -18.13
CA ILE A 72 -2.56 -11.89 -17.61
C ILE A 72 -3.27 -10.62 -18.06
N ALA A 73 -4.46 -10.77 -18.66
CA ALA A 73 -5.21 -9.64 -19.24
C ALA A 73 -4.38 -8.75 -20.18
N GLY A 74 -3.45 -9.35 -20.93
CA GLY A 74 -2.55 -8.63 -21.85
C GLY A 74 -1.35 -7.94 -21.20
N ASN A 75 -1.16 -8.07 -19.88
CA ASN A 75 -0.08 -7.42 -19.16
C ASN A 75 0.92 -8.43 -18.56
N TRP A 76 2.20 -8.05 -18.51
CA TRP A 76 3.27 -8.86 -17.92
C TRP A 76 3.68 -8.30 -16.56
N HIS A 77 3.20 -8.92 -15.47
CA HIS A 77 3.44 -8.47 -14.09
C HIS A 77 3.78 -9.66 -13.17
N PRO A 78 4.94 -10.32 -13.33
CA PRO A 78 5.25 -11.58 -12.64
C PRO A 78 5.19 -11.49 -11.12
N LEU A 79 5.69 -10.39 -10.54
CA LEU A 79 5.68 -10.19 -9.08
C LEU A 79 4.25 -10.00 -8.54
N THR A 80 3.41 -9.25 -9.26
CA THR A 80 2.00 -9.07 -8.90
C THR A 80 1.25 -10.39 -8.97
N THR A 81 1.49 -11.17 -10.02
CA THR A 81 0.92 -12.53 -10.18
C THR A 81 1.31 -13.44 -9.02
N ILE A 82 2.58 -13.44 -8.61
CA ILE A 82 3.06 -14.24 -7.47
C ILE A 82 2.45 -13.75 -6.15
N SER A 83 2.25 -12.44 -5.98
CA SER A 83 1.53 -11.89 -4.83
C SER A 83 0.11 -12.42 -4.75
N HIS A 84 -0.65 -12.38 -5.85
CA HIS A 84 -2.00 -12.94 -5.87
C HIS A 84 -2.02 -14.44 -5.63
N MET A 85 -1.03 -15.20 -6.12
CA MET A 85 -0.87 -16.62 -5.78
C MET A 85 -0.67 -16.81 -4.27
N LEU A 86 0.15 -15.98 -3.64
CA LEU A 86 0.37 -16.03 -2.19
C LEU A 86 -0.92 -15.70 -1.44
N ASP A 87 -1.63 -14.65 -1.85
CA ASP A 87 -2.89 -14.23 -1.22
C ASP A 87 -3.96 -15.32 -1.36
N CYS A 88 -4.08 -15.95 -2.53
CA CYS A 88 -4.93 -17.13 -2.74
C CYS A 88 -4.54 -18.30 -1.83
N GLN A 89 -3.24 -18.50 -1.57
CA GLN A 89 -2.78 -19.58 -0.69
C GLN A 89 -3.04 -19.30 0.79
N LEU A 90 -2.94 -18.04 1.23
CA LEU A 90 -3.11 -17.65 2.63
C LEU A 90 -4.57 -17.42 3.01
N TYR A 91 -5.34 -16.80 2.13
CA TYR A 91 -6.70 -16.33 2.40
C TYR A 91 -7.76 -17.02 1.53
N GLY A 92 -7.36 -17.87 0.58
CA GLY A 92 -8.29 -18.41 -0.41
C GLY A 92 -8.83 -17.30 -1.30
N LEU A 93 -10.11 -17.42 -1.68
CA LEU A 93 -10.84 -16.42 -2.45
C LEU A 93 -11.61 -15.44 -1.55
N ASP A 94 -11.10 -15.15 -0.35
CA ASP A 94 -11.65 -14.13 0.54
C ASP A 94 -11.16 -12.73 0.11
N PRO A 95 -12.03 -11.84 -0.41
CA PRO A 95 -11.64 -10.50 -0.84
C PRO A 95 -10.95 -9.69 0.27
N ALA A 96 -11.35 -9.89 1.52
CA ALA A 96 -10.82 -9.14 2.65
C ALA A 96 -9.31 -9.36 2.82
N GLY A 97 -8.83 -10.60 2.66
CA GLY A 97 -7.41 -10.94 2.76
C GLY A 97 -6.58 -10.32 1.63
N HIS A 98 -7.11 -10.30 0.41
CA HIS A 98 -6.46 -9.68 -0.75
C HIS A 98 -6.39 -8.16 -0.61
N HIS A 99 -7.47 -7.53 -0.16
CA HIS A 99 -7.48 -6.10 0.16
C HIS A 99 -6.51 -5.76 1.30
N PHE A 100 -6.38 -6.62 2.31
CA PHE A 100 -5.41 -6.44 3.39
C PHE A 100 -3.98 -6.39 2.88
N THR A 101 -3.57 -7.36 2.05
CA THR A 101 -2.22 -7.38 1.46
C THR A 101 -1.97 -6.12 0.62
N ASN A 102 -2.96 -5.66 -0.16
CA ASN A 102 -2.85 -4.42 -0.94
C ASN A 102 -2.65 -3.18 -0.05
N VAL A 103 -3.44 -3.02 1.02
CA VAL A 103 -3.31 -1.89 1.96
C VAL A 103 -1.95 -1.95 2.67
N LEU A 104 -1.46 -3.14 3.01
CA LEU A 104 -0.15 -3.33 3.61
C LEU A 104 0.98 -2.90 2.67
N PHE A 105 1.00 -3.36 1.43
CA PHE A 105 2.01 -2.95 0.45
C PHE A 105 1.94 -1.47 0.12
N HIS A 106 0.74 -0.90 0.03
CA HIS A 106 0.57 0.53 -0.15
C HIS A 106 1.17 1.30 1.03
N THR A 107 0.90 0.87 2.27
CA THR A 107 1.46 1.47 3.49
C THR A 107 2.99 1.45 3.48
N ILE A 108 3.58 0.31 3.11
CA ILE A 108 5.05 0.17 2.99
C ILE A 108 5.59 1.14 1.93
N ALA A 109 4.95 1.22 0.75
CA ALA A 109 5.36 2.13 -0.31
C ALA A 109 5.30 3.61 0.11
N VAL A 110 4.23 4.02 0.82
CA VAL A 110 4.08 5.38 1.38
C VAL A 110 5.23 5.71 2.32
N VAL A 111 5.52 4.83 3.27
CA VAL A 111 6.60 5.03 4.26
C VAL A 111 7.96 5.07 3.58
N LEU A 112 8.25 4.14 2.67
CA LEU A 112 9.52 4.12 1.93
C LEU A 112 9.70 5.38 1.08
N LEU A 113 8.65 5.83 0.38
CA LEU A 113 8.69 7.06 -0.40
C LEU A 113 9.02 8.27 0.47
N PHE A 114 8.39 8.39 1.64
CA PHE A 114 8.71 9.46 2.60
C PHE A 114 10.18 9.39 3.04
N LEU A 115 10.67 8.22 3.42
CA LEU A 115 12.06 8.05 3.88
C LEU A 115 13.08 8.41 2.80
N VAL A 116 12.86 7.95 1.56
CA VAL A 116 13.72 8.26 0.40
C VAL A 116 13.70 9.75 0.10
N LEU A 117 12.53 10.39 0.04
CA LEU A 117 12.42 11.83 -0.20
C LEU A 117 13.09 12.65 0.91
N GLN A 118 12.95 12.21 2.16
CA GLN A 118 13.60 12.85 3.32
C GLN A 118 15.12 12.74 3.19
N GLN A 119 15.65 11.58 2.80
CA GLN A 119 17.09 11.37 2.62
C GLN A 119 17.65 12.18 1.46
N MET A 120 16.91 12.31 0.35
CA MET A 120 17.36 13.04 -0.83
C MET A 120 17.28 14.56 -0.68
N THR A 121 16.28 15.08 0.04
CA THR A 121 16.01 16.52 0.09
C THR A 121 16.43 17.21 1.39
N GLY A 122 16.61 16.45 2.48
CA GLY A 122 16.85 17.00 3.81
C GLY A 122 15.71 17.88 4.36
N SER A 123 14.57 17.96 3.66
CA SER A 123 13.46 18.87 3.96
C SER A 123 12.20 18.09 4.36
N LEU A 124 12.07 17.81 5.66
CA LEU A 124 11.00 17.00 6.24
C LEU A 124 9.59 17.38 5.76
N TRP A 125 9.26 18.68 5.79
CA TRP A 125 7.90 19.15 5.46
C TRP A 125 7.56 19.05 3.98
N ARG A 126 8.53 19.28 3.09
CA ARG A 126 8.33 19.14 1.64
C ARG A 126 8.15 17.67 1.26
N SER A 127 8.94 16.77 1.84
CA SER A 127 8.81 15.33 1.64
C SER A 127 7.48 14.79 2.14
N ALA A 128 7.04 15.21 3.34
CA ALA A 128 5.76 14.80 3.89
C ALA A 128 4.57 15.30 3.05
N PHE A 129 4.62 16.55 2.57
CA PHE A 129 3.58 17.11 1.70
C PHE A 129 3.49 16.40 0.35
N CYS A 130 4.62 16.16 -0.33
CA CYS A 130 4.64 15.42 -1.59
C CYS A 130 4.13 13.98 -1.43
N CYS A 131 4.51 13.31 -0.35
CA CYS A 131 4.05 11.96 -0.05
C CYS A 131 2.52 11.94 0.20
N GLY A 132 2.02 12.86 1.04
CA GLY A 132 0.59 13.03 1.27
C GLY A 132 -0.19 13.28 -0.02
N LEU A 133 0.31 14.16 -0.90
CA LEU A 133 -0.31 14.43 -2.20
C LEU A 133 -0.33 13.20 -3.10
N ILE A 134 0.80 12.51 -3.28
CA ILE A 134 0.88 11.34 -4.18
C ILE A 134 -0.04 10.23 -3.67
N CYS A 135 -0.02 9.94 -2.38
CA CYS A 135 -0.82 8.88 -1.78
C CYS A 135 -2.33 9.22 -1.76
N ASN A 136 -2.70 10.47 -1.44
CA ASN A 136 -4.12 10.89 -1.49
C ASN A 136 -4.60 11.26 -2.90
N SER A 137 -3.73 11.45 -3.90
CA SER A 137 -4.19 11.80 -5.26
C SER A 137 -4.97 10.68 -5.94
N SER A 138 -4.88 9.44 -5.44
CA SER A 138 -5.76 8.33 -5.83
C SER A 138 -7.21 8.53 -5.34
N ILE A 139 -7.45 9.36 -4.33
CA ILE A 139 -8.78 9.66 -3.77
C ILE A 139 -9.59 10.60 -4.68
N ALA A 140 -8.93 11.47 -5.46
CA ALA A 140 -9.62 12.47 -6.27
C ALA A 140 -10.31 11.90 -7.54
N ARG A 141 -10.10 10.62 -7.87
CA ARG A 141 -10.76 9.98 -9.02
C ARG A 141 -11.78 8.90 -8.66
N GLY A 142 -11.85 8.46 -7.40
CA GLY A 142 -12.73 7.35 -6.99
C GLY A 142 -14.06 7.76 -6.32
N ILE A 143 -14.18 9.00 -5.81
CA ILE A 143 -15.37 9.46 -5.08
C ILE A 143 -16.49 9.97 -6.03
N GLY A 144 -16.21 10.09 -7.34
CA GLY A 144 -17.16 10.63 -8.32
C GLY A 144 -18.13 9.64 -8.99
N CYS A 145 -18.04 8.33 -8.72
CA CYS A 145 -18.86 7.31 -9.41
C CYS A 145 -19.76 6.46 -8.50
N LEU A 146 -20.11 6.94 -7.30
CA LEU A 146 -21.33 6.48 -6.62
C LEU A 146 -22.42 7.52 -6.81
N GLY A 147 -23.16 7.39 -7.91
CA GLY A 147 -24.33 8.24 -8.16
C GLY A 147 -24.67 8.40 -9.63
N LEU A 148 -24.90 7.31 -10.36
CA LEU A 148 -25.84 7.20 -11.49
C LEU A 148 -25.95 5.74 -11.95
#